data_AF-A0A7Y9K5C9-F1
#
_entry.id   AF-A0A7Y9K5C9-F1
#
_cell.length_a   1.000
_cell.length_b   1.000
_cell.length_c   1.000
_cell.angle_alpha   90.00
_cell.angle_beta   90.00
_cell.angle_gamma   90.00
#
_symmetry.space_group_name_H-M   'P 1'
#
loop_
_entity.id
_entity.type
_entity.pdbx_description
1 polymer ?
#
loop_
_entity_poly.entity_id
_entity_poly.type
_entity_poly.pdbx_seq_one_letter_code
_entity_poly.pdbx_strand_id
1 'polypeptide(L)'
;MQTAEGKLYLFVGIDRTSKFAVTQLVDKADRRTAWEFLEHLLKAVPYRIHTILTDNGIQFAEQPRNRNTAWSRQMRFDMICEANEIEHRLAKLNHPWTNGQVERMNRTIKEATVKRFHYESHEQLRMHLADFMAAYNFARRLKTLSGLTPYEYIAKIWTSEPDRFIVNPIHQMPGLNT
;
A
#
# COMPACT_ATOMS: atom_id res chain seq x y z
N MET A 1 -10.48 -3.97 10.51
CA MET A 1 -11.09 -5.16 9.91
C MET A 1 -11.50 -6.04 11.07
N GLN A 2 -12.78 -6.37 11.20
CA GLN A 2 -13.30 -7.07 12.38
C GLN A 2 -13.41 -8.58 12.08
N THR A 3 -13.07 -9.39 13.07
CA THR A 3 -13.24 -10.85 13.12
C THR A 3 -13.77 -11.24 14.51
N ALA A 4 -14.08 -12.51 14.74
CA ALA A 4 -14.42 -13.01 16.09
C ALA A 4 -13.23 -12.91 17.07
N GLU A 5 -11.99 -13.06 16.60
CA GLU A 5 -10.75 -12.88 17.37
C GLU A 5 -10.40 -11.40 17.65
N GLY A 6 -11.21 -10.46 17.16
CA GLY A 6 -11.05 -9.03 17.39
C GLY A 6 -10.68 -8.22 16.16
N LYS A 7 -10.15 -7.02 16.40
CA LYS A 7 -9.91 -6.00 15.37
C LYS A 7 -8.46 -6.04 14.88
N LEU A 8 -8.31 -6.14 13.56
CA LEU A 8 -7.07 -5.85 12.84
C LEU A 8 -7.10 -4.45 12.22
N TYR A 9 -5.94 -3.87 12.03
CA TYR A 9 -5.72 -2.65 11.26
C TYR A 9 -5.17 -3.00 9.89
N LEU A 10 -5.59 -2.24 8.87
CA LEU A 10 -5.19 -2.47 7.49
C LEU A 10 -4.35 -1.28 7.03
N PHE A 11 -3.09 -1.53 6.68
CA PHE A 11 -2.28 -0.61 5.91
C PHE A 11 -2.47 -0.89 4.41
N VAL A 12 -2.55 0.17 3.62
CA VAL A 12 -2.73 0.11 2.17
C VAL A 12 -1.81 1.12 1.50
N GLY A 13 -1.03 0.66 0.54
CA GLY A 13 -0.28 1.47 -0.41
C GLY A 13 -0.87 1.24 -1.79
N ILE A 14 -1.06 2.31 -2.56
CA ILE A 14 -1.53 2.22 -3.94
C ILE A 14 -0.70 3.13 -4.82
N ASP A 15 -0.15 2.57 -5.90
CA ASP A 15 0.56 3.35 -6.89
C ASP A 15 -0.44 4.16 -7.74
N ARG A 16 -0.15 5.46 -7.90
CA ARG A 16 -1.09 6.37 -8.54
C ARG A 16 -1.24 6.12 -10.03
N THR A 17 -0.25 5.53 -10.66
CA THR A 17 -0.21 5.33 -12.12
C THR A 17 -0.71 3.94 -12.48
N SER A 18 -0.03 2.90 -12.03
CA SER A 18 -0.34 1.49 -12.30
C SER A 18 -1.54 0.96 -11.53
N LYS A 19 -2.00 1.67 -10.49
CA LYS A 19 -3.03 1.20 -9.54
C LYS A 19 -2.63 -0.05 -8.77
N PHE A 20 -1.38 -0.51 -8.88
CA PHE A 20 -0.91 -1.66 -8.11
C PHE A 20 -1.00 -1.34 -6.62
N ALA A 21 -1.57 -2.28 -5.86
CA ALA A 21 -1.88 -2.08 -4.47
C ALA A 21 -1.22 -3.13 -3.59
N VAL A 22 -0.66 -2.70 -2.47
CA VAL A 22 -0.02 -3.54 -1.47
C VAL A 22 -0.74 -3.31 -0.15
N THR A 23 -0.97 -4.38 0.60
CA THR A 23 -1.73 -4.33 1.84
C THR A 23 -1.08 -5.16 2.92
N GLN A 24 -1.23 -4.74 4.17
CA GLN A 24 -0.82 -5.53 5.33
C GLN A 24 -1.85 -5.40 6.46
N LEU A 25 -2.24 -6.55 7.02
CA LEU A 25 -3.03 -6.61 8.24
C LEU A 25 -2.10 -6.69 9.44
N VAL A 26 -2.35 -5.86 10.45
CA VAL A 26 -1.58 -5.80 11.68
C VAL A 26 -2.49 -5.68 12.90
N ASP A 27 -2.03 -6.16 14.05
CA ASP A 27 -2.84 -6.15 15.28
C ASP A 27 -2.95 -4.74 15.88
N LYS A 28 -1.98 -3.86 15.60
CA LYS A 28 -1.91 -2.49 16.10
C LYS A 28 -1.47 -1.55 14.97
N ALA A 29 -2.07 -0.36 14.90
CA ALA A 29 -1.61 0.71 14.02
C ALA A 29 -0.76 1.69 14.82
N ASP A 30 0.55 1.49 14.78
CA ASP A 30 1.54 2.32 15.44
C ASP A 30 2.71 2.66 14.48
N ARG A 31 3.70 3.41 14.98
CA ARG A 31 4.86 3.81 14.16
C ARG A 31 5.65 2.61 13.66
N ARG A 32 5.76 1.55 14.48
CA ARG A 32 6.54 0.37 14.15
C ARG A 32 5.94 -0.37 12.97
N THR A 33 4.66 -0.69 13.09
CA THR A 33 3.89 -1.36 12.03
C THR A 33 3.81 -0.51 10.75
N ALA A 34 3.82 0.82 10.84
CA ALA A 34 3.88 1.68 9.67
C ALA A 34 5.22 1.61 8.91
N TRP A 35 6.37 1.56 9.60
CA TRP A 35 7.66 1.41 8.91
C TRP A 35 7.91 -0.02 8.43
N GLU A 36 7.40 -1.03 9.15
CA GLU A 36 7.43 -2.42 8.69
C GLU A 36 6.60 -2.58 7.40
N PHE A 37 5.47 -1.86 7.32
CA PHE A 37 4.68 -1.79 6.09
C PHE A 37 5.42 -1.09 4.95
N LEU A 38 6.17 -0.02 5.22
CA LEU A 38 7.02 0.64 4.23
C LEU A 38 8.09 -0.32 3.68
N GLU A 39 8.79 -1.06 4.54
CA GLU A 39 9.76 -2.07 4.13
C GLU A 39 9.12 -3.18 3.28
N HIS A 40 7.91 -3.62 3.66
CA HIS A 40 7.14 -4.57 2.87
C HIS A 40 6.76 -4.01 1.49
N LEU A 41 6.30 -2.75 1.43
CA LEU A 41 5.96 -2.06 0.19
C LEU A 41 7.16 -1.98 -0.76
N LEU A 42 8.34 -1.62 -0.25
CA LEU A 42 9.57 -1.50 -1.05
C LEU A 42 10.01 -2.84 -1.64
N LYS A 43 9.79 -3.95 -0.94
CA LYS A 43 10.08 -5.30 -1.44
C LYS A 43 9.06 -5.78 -2.47
N ALA A 44 7.82 -5.29 -2.39
CA ALA A 44 6.71 -5.77 -3.22
C ALA A 44 6.67 -5.13 -4.61
N VAL A 45 7.21 -3.91 -4.78
CA VAL A 45 7.19 -3.20 -6.07
C VAL A 45 8.48 -3.43 -6.84
N PRO A 46 8.43 -3.62 -8.17
CA PRO A 46 9.64 -3.85 -8.98
C PRO A 46 10.35 -2.55 -9.41
N TYR A 47 9.82 -1.38 -9.00
CA TYR A 47 10.27 -0.06 -9.45
C TYR A 47 10.71 0.85 -8.31
N ARG A 48 11.51 1.86 -8.65
CA ARG A 48 11.94 2.92 -7.72
C ARG A 48 10.75 3.81 -7.38
N ILE A 49 10.47 3.96 -6.09
CA ILE A 49 9.46 4.90 -5.61
C ILE A 49 10.11 6.27 -5.49
N HIS A 50 9.61 7.27 -6.22
CA HIS A 50 10.14 8.64 -6.11
C HIS A 50 9.51 9.42 -4.95
N THR A 51 8.20 9.25 -4.71
CA THR A 51 7.47 10.01 -3.69
C THR A 51 6.43 9.12 -3.02
N ILE A 52 6.37 9.19 -1.69
CA ILE A 52 5.29 8.62 -0.89
C ILE A 52 4.44 9.75 -0.33
N LEU A 53 3.12 9.59 -0.42
CA LEU A 53 2.15 10.50 0.17
C LEU A 53 1.39 9.77 1.28
N THR A 54 1.46 10.27 2.51
CA THR A 54 0.64 9.78 3.63
C THR A 54 -0.26 10.87 4.18
N ASP A 55 -1.21 10.51 5.05
CA ASP A 55 -1.88 11.50 5.89
C ASP A 55 -0.97 11.96 7.05
N ASN A 56 -1.46 12.89 7.87
CA ASN A 56 -0.78 13.37 9.07
C ASN A 56 -0.98 12.42 10.29
N GLY A 57 -1.29 11.14 10.05
CA GLY A 57 -1.47 10.15 11.10
C GLY A 57 -0.21 9.99 11.96
N ILE A 58 -0.40 9.75 13.25
CA ILE A 58 0.69 9.66 14.25
C ILE A 58 1.70 8.54 13.95
N GLN A 59 1.28 7.57 13.14
CA GLN A 59 2.09 6.46 12.66
C GLN A 59 3.06 6.86 11.55
N PHE A 60 2.73 7.88 10.74
CA PHE A 60 3.53 8.33 9.59
C PHE A 60 4.27 9.65 9.85
N ALA A 61 3.72 10.51 10.71
CA ALA A 61 4.27 11.84 10.93
C ALA A 61 4.27 12.24 12.40
N GLU A 62 5.23 13.09 12.76
CA GLU A 62 5.24 13.71 14.07
C GLU A 62 4.04 14.65 14.20
N GLN A 63 3.42 14.64 15.39
CA GLN A 63 2.29 15.52 15.67
C GLN A 63 2.74 16.98 15.53
N PRO A 64 1.94 17.86 14.89
CA PRO A 64 2.30 19.25 14.68
C PRO A 64 2.79 19.98 15.94
N ARG A 65 2.23 19.66 17.13
CA ARG A 65 2.63 20.24 18.43
C ARG A 65 4.06 19.91 18.88
N ASN A 66 4.67 18.86 18.37
CA ASN A 66 6.02 18.43 18.75
C ASN A 66 7.07 18.82 17.71
N ARG A 67 6.66 19.19 16.49
CA ARG A 67 7.58 19.52 15.40
C ARG A 67 8.40 20.77 15.76
N ASN A 68 9.68 20.75 15.42
CA ASN A 68 10.64 21.84 15.70
C ASN A 68 10.80 22.19 17.18
N THR A 69 10.50 21.24 18.08
CA THR A 69 10.76 21.38 19.52
C THR A 69 11.97 20.54 19.93
N ALA A 70 12.46 20.72 21.16
CA ALA A 70 13.53 19.89 21.73
C ALA A 70 13.17 18.38 21.81
N TRP A 71 11.88 18.03 21.71
CA TRP A 71 11.40 16.65 21.70
C TRP A 71 11.19 16.10 20.29
N SER A 72 11.42 16.90 19.25
CA SER A 72 11.33 16.46 17.86
C SER A 72 12.37 15.38 17.60
N ARG A 73 11.93 14.26 17.07
CA ARG A 73 12.80 13.13 16.73
C ARG A 73 12.52 12.68 15.31
N GLN A 74 13.59 12.40 14.57
CA GLN A 74 13.49 11.81 13.25
C GLN A 74 12.72 10.49 13.35
N MET A 75 11.69 10.32 12.51
CA MET A 75 10.91 9.09 12.50
C MET A 75 11.59 8.05 11.63
N ARG A 76 11.59 6.78 12.08
CA ARG A 76 12.13 5.66 11.29
C ARG A 76 11.53 5.59 9.88
N PHE A 77 10.24 5.95 9.74
CA PHE A 77 9.58 6.05 8.43
C PHE A 77 10.30 7.05 7.52
N ASP A 78 10.58 8.26 8.01
CA ASP A 78 11.32 9.29 7.28
C ASP A 78 12.76 8.84 6.98
N MET A 79 13.43 8.18 7.93
CA MET A 79 14.79 7.66 7.73
C MET A 79 14.86 6.60 6.62
N ILE A 80 13.86 5.71 6.53
CA ILE A 80 13.79 4.70 5.47
C ILE A 80 13.52 5.38 4.13
N CYS A 81 12.63 6.37 4.08
CA CYS A 81 12.40 7.16 2.88
C CYS A 81 13.69 7.83 2.41
N GLU A 82 14.39 8.54 3.30
CA GLU A 82 15.66 9.21 3.00
C GLU A 82 16.74 8.24 2.49
N ALA A 83 16.90 7.09 3.15
CA ALA A 83 17.87 6.05 2.75
C ALA A 83 17.57 5.41 1.37
N ASN A 84 16.33 5.54 0.87
CA ASN A 84 15.91 5.04 -0.43
C ASN A 84 15.68 6.18 -1.45
N GLU A 85 16.12 7.41 -1.14
CA GLU A 85 15.92 8.60 -1.99
C GLU A 85 14.44 8.89 -2.30
N ILE A 86 13.56 8.58 -1.35
CA ILE A 86 12.11 8.74 -1.46
C ILE A 86 11.72 10.06 -0.79
N GLU A 87 11.07 10.94 -1.56
CA GLU A 87 10.45 12.12 -0.98
C GLU A 87 9.18 11.74 -0.20
N HIS A 88 9.17 11.97 1.11
CA HIS A 88 7.98 11.78 1.93
C HIS A 88 7.16 13.07 2.00
N ARG A 89 5.96 13.05 1.42
CA ARG A 89 4.99 14.15 1.46
C ARG A 89 3.82 13.81 2.38
N LEU A 90 3.35 14.82 3.09
CA LEU A 90 2.14 14.72 3.90
C LEU A 90 0.97 15.39 3.19
N ALA A 91 -0.20 14.75 3.22
CA ALA A 91 -1.43 15.33 2.73
C ALA A 91 -1.72 16.63 3.48
N LYS A 92 -2.03 17.69 2.74
CA LYS A 92 -2.49 18.94 3.35
C LYS A 92 -3.85 18.72 4.00
N LEU A 93 -4.03 19.32 5.17
CA LEU A 93 -5.33 19.39 5.84
C LEU A 93 -6.37 19.99 4.87
N ASN A 94 -7.58 19.43 4.85
CA ASN A 94 -8.72 19.89 4.03
C ASN A 94 -8.56 19.73 2.50
N HIS A 95 -7.70 18.81 2.03
CA HIS A 95 -7.57 18.45 0.60
C HIS A 95 -7.98 16.99 0.33
N PRO A 96 -9.29 16.68 0.35
CA PRO A 96 -9.82 15.31 0.35
C PRO A 96 -9.45 14.51 -0.91
N TRP A 97 -9.17 15.15 -2.04
CA TRP A 97 -8.85 14.43 -3.27
C TRP A 97 -7.45 13.80 -3.26
N THR A 98 -6.52 14.33 -2.45
CA THR A 98 -5.11 13.88 -2.47
C THR A 98 -4.97 12.43 -1.97
N ASN A 99 -5.85 12.01 -1.06
CA ASN A 99 -5.88 10.65 -0.51
C ASN A 99 -7.01 9.78 -1.10
N GLY A 100 -7.76 10.29 -2.08
CA GLY A 100 -8.97 9.64 -2.57
C GLY A 100 -8.74 8.26 -3.21
N GLN A 101 -7.53 7.97 -3.71
CA GLN A 101 -7.21 6.66 -4.28
C GLN A 101 -7.06 5.58 -3.20
N VAL A 102 -6.33 5.86 -2.12
CA VAL A 102 -6.19 4.90 -1.02
C VAL A 102 -7.51 4.76 -0.26
N GLU A 103 -8.29 5.84 -0.11
CA GLU A 103 -9.63 5.77 0.48
C GLU A 103 -10.58 4.91 -0.35
N ARG A 104 -10.56 5.07 -1.68
CA ARG A 104 -11.35 4.22 -2.60
C ARG A 104 -10.91 2.76 -2.53
N MET A 105 -9.61 2.50 -2.48
CA MET A 105 -9.08 1.13 -2.35
C MET A 105 -9.51 0.51 -1.01
N ASN A 106 -9.33 1.23 0.09
CA ASN A 106 -9.79 0.82 1.42
C ASN A 106 -11.29 0.46 1.44
N ARG A 107 -12.13 1.29 0.81
CA ARG A 107 -13.56 1.00 0.67
C ARG A 107 -13.80 -0.29 -0.12
N THR A 108 -13.12 -0.45 -1.26
CA THR A 108 -13.24 -1.63 -2.12
C THR A 108 -12.87 -2.91 -1.37
N ILE A 109 -11.75 -2.90 -0.64
CA ILE A 109 -11.30 -4.03 0.18
C ILE A 109 -12.34 -4.36 1.26
N LYS A 110 -12.85 -3.35 1.98
CA LYS A 110 -13.88 -3.56 3.01
C LYS A 110 -15.18 -4.13 2.42
N GLU A 111 -15.58 -3.67 1.24
CA GLU A 111 -16.77 -4.16 0.52
C GLU A 111 -16.61 -5.60 0.04
N ALA A 112 -15.40 -6.01 -0.35
CA ALA A 112 -15.12 -7.39 -0.73
C ALA A 112 -14.99 -8.34 0.47
N THR A 113 -14.61 -7.82 1.65
CA THR A 113 -14.29 -8.64 2.83
C THR A 113 -15.31 -8.44 3.96
N VAL A 114 -14.96 -7.64 4.97
CA VAL A 114 -15.66 -7.54 6.27
C VAL A 114 -17.08 -6.96 6.22
N LYS A 115 -17.49 -6.36 5.10
CA LYS A 115 -18.89 -5.93 4.91
C LYS A 115 -19.81 -7.05 4.41
N ARG A 116 -19.25 -8.10 3.79
CA ARG A 116 -20.01 -9.21 3.20
C ARG A 116 -19.84 -10.53 3.95
N PHE A 117 -18.71 -10.68 4.63
CA PHE A 117 -18.32 -11.92 5.28
C PHE A 117 -18.00 -11.70 6.75
N HIS A 118 -18.40 -12.66 7.56
CA HIS A 118 -17.91 -12.82 8.93
C HIS A 118 -16.72 -13.78 8.91
N TYR A 119 -15.72 -13.53 9.77
CA TYR A 119 -14.54 -14.38 9.90
C TYR A 119 -14.41 -14.85 11.34
N GLU A 120 -14.26 -16.15 11.53
CA GLU A 120 -14.03 -16.74 12.85
C GLU A 120 -12.59 -16.51 13.32
N SER A 121 -11.62 -16.43 12.39
CA SER A 121 -10.22 -16.17 12.71
C SER A 121 -9.59 -15.07 11.86
N HIS A 122 -8.51 -14.48 12.37
CA HIS A 122 -7.66 -13.55 11.63
C HIS A 122 -7.09 -14.21 10.38
N GLU A 123 -6.79 -15.50 10.45
CA GLU A 123 -6.19 -16.24 9.34
C GLU A 123 -7.14 -16.36 8.14
N GLN A 124 -8.42 -16.63 8.38
CA GLN A 124 -9.43 -16.63 7.31
C GLN A 124 -9.50 -15.28 6.59
N LEU A 125 -9.43 -14.18 7.35
CA LEU A 125 -9.41 -12.84 6.79
C LEU A 125 -8.10 -12.57 6.02
N ARG A 126 -6.94 -13.02 6.52
CA ARG A 126 -5.64 -12.89 5.82
C ARG A 126 -5.66 -13.61 4.48
N MET A 127 -6.14 -14.86 4.44
CA MET A 127 -6.26 -15.65 3.21
C MET A 127 -7.19 -14.97 2.20
N HIS A 128 -8.40 -14.58 2.61
CA HIS A 128 -9.32 -13.91 1.68
C HIS A 128 -8.78 -12.55 1.20
N LEU A 129 -8.10 -11.79 2.06
CA LEU A 129 -7.46 -10.56 1.62
C LEU A 129 -6.36 -10.84 0.58
N ALA A 130 -5.52 -11.86 0.80
CA ALA A 130 -4.47 -12.24 -0.14
C ALA A 130 -5.06 -12.64 -1.52
N ASP A 131 -6.11 -13.47 -1.54
CA ASP A 131 -6.80 -13.87 -2.77
C ASP A 131 -7.41 -12.66 -3.49
N PHE A 132 -8.05 -11.76 -2.74
CA PHE A 132 -8.61 -10.53 -3.30
C PHE A 132 -7.53 -9.65 -3.93
N MET A 133 -6.39 -9.49 -3.26
CA MET A 133 -5.28 -8.67 -3.76
C MET A 133 -4.60 -9.31 -4.98
N ALA A 134 -4.44 -10.64 -4.98
CA ALA A 134 -3.95 -11.38 -6.14
C ALA A 134 -4.88 -11.19 -7.35
N ALA A 135 -6.18 -11.39 -7.16
CA ALA A 135 -7.17 -11.16 -8.20
C ALA A 135 -7.16 -9.70 -8.68
N TYR A 136 -7.07 -8.72 -7.78
CA TYR A 136 -7.04 -7.31 -8.13
C TYR A 136 -5.79 -6.93 -8.95
N ASN A 137 -4.61 -7.31 -8.49
CA ASN A 137 -3.34 -6.89 -9.11
C ASN A 137 -3.02 -7.65 -10.39
N PHE A 138 -3.40 -8.94 -10.49
CA PHE A 138 -2.94 -9.83 -11.55
C PHE A 138 -4.03 -10.34 -12.50
N ALA A 139 -5.31 -10.34 -12.09
CA ALA A 139 -6.40 -10.86 -12.92
C ALA A 139 -7.41 -9.79 -13.36
N ARG A 140 -7.62 -8.75 -12.55
CA ARG A 140 -8.65 -7.74 -12.80
C ARG A 140 -8.17 -6.68 -13.79
N ARG A 141 -8.76 -6.69 -14.99
CA ARG A 141 -8.57 -5.64 -15.99
C ARG A 141 -9.24 -4.33 -15.56
N LEU A 142 -8.50 -3.23 -15.59
CA LEU A 142 -8.99 -1.91 -15.17
C LEU A 142 -9.18 -0.98 -16.36
N LYS A 143 -10.38 -0.37 -16.48
CA LYS A 143 -10.69 0.61 -17.55
C LYS A 143 -9.72 1.79 -17.55
N THR A 144 -9.28 2.24 -16.37
CA THR A 144 -8.30 3.33 -16.21
C THR A 144 -6.91 2.98 -16.77
N LEU A 145 -6.62 1.69 -16.95
CA LEU A 145 -5.37 1.18 -17.53
C LEU A 145 -5.60 0.64 -18.95
N SER A 146 -6.63 1.12 -19.64
CA SER A 146 -7.01 0.67 -20.99
C SER A 146 -7.23 -0.85 -21.08
N GLY A 147 -7.80 -1.44 -20.02
CA GLY A 147 -8.09 -2.87 -19.98
C GLY A 147 -6.92 -3.75 -19.55
N LEU A 148 -5.79 -3.18 -19.12
CA LEU A 148 -4.70 -3.93 -18.50
C LEU A 148 -4.99 -4.20 -17.02
N THR A 149 -4.42 -5.28 -16.48
CA THR A 149 -4.29 -5.46 -15.04
C THR A 149 -3.22 -4.50 -14.49
N PRO A 150 -3.24 -4.17 -13.18
CA PRO A 150 -2.17 -3.39 -12.57
C PRO A 150 -0.77 -3.93 -12.88
N TYR A 151 -0.58 -5.26 -12.80
CA TYR A 151 0.71 -5.87 -13.08
C TYR A 151 1.09 -5.88 -14.57
N GLU A 152 0.13 -6.15 -15.48
CA GLU A 152 0.37 -6.02 -16.92
C GLU A 152 0.79 -4.59 -17.29
N TYR A 153 0.20 -3.57 -16.65
CA TYR A 153 0.59 -2.18 -16.85
C TYR A 153 2.04 -1.94 -16.39
N ILE A 154 2.43 -2.46 -15.22
CA ILE A 154 3.82 -2.39 -14.74
C ILE A 154 4.78 -3.02 -15.75
N ALA A 155 4.50 -4.22 -16.24
CA ALA A 155 5.32 -4.90 -17.24
C ALA A 155 5.42 -4.10 -18.55
N LYS A 156 4.33 -3.47 -18.98
CA LYS A 156 4.32 -2.57 -20.14
C LYS A 156 5.18 -1.32 -19.94
N ILE A 157 5.16 -0.70 -18.75
CA ILE A 157 6.00 0.48 -18.50
C ILE A 157 7.47 0.08 -18.44
N TRP A 158 7.79 -1.10 -17.91
CA TRP A 158 9.16 -1.61 -17.91
C TRP A 158 9.75 -1.76 -19.31
N THR A 159 8.97 -2.20 -20.31
CA THR A 159 9.49 -2.34 -21.68
C THR A 159 9.83 -1.00 -22.34
N SER A 160 9.17 0.09 -21.94
CA SER A 160 9.46 1.44 -22.45
C SER A 160 10.44 2.24 -21.59
N GLU A 161 10.46 2.00 -20.28
CA GLU A 161 11.22 2.79 -19.29
C GLU A 161 11.94 1.87 -18.27
N PRO A 162 12.86 0.99 -18.71
CA PRO A 162 13.48 -0.02 -17.84
C PRO A 162 14.31 0.58 -16.71
N ASP A 163 14.91 1.77 -16.89
CA ASP A 163 15.77 2.43 -15.89
C ASP A 163 15.02 2.86 -14.62
N ARG A 164 13.68 2.91 -14.68
CA ARG A 164 12.84 3.19 -13.51
C ARG A 164 12.69 1.97 -12.58
N PHE A 165 13.17 0.81 -13.01
CA PHE A 165 12.98 -0.45 -12.34
C PHE A 165 14.25 -0.95 -11.66
N ILE A 166 14.06 -1.70 -10.58
CA ILE A 166 15.14 -2.32 -9.80
C ILE A 166 15.29 -3.79 -10.20
N VAL A 167 14.20 -4.41 -10.66
CA VAL A 167 14.16 -5.80 -11.13
C VAL A 167 13.30 -5.91 -12.39
N ASN A 168 13.57 -6.93 -13.22
CA ASN A 168 12.74 -7.24 -14.39
C ASN A 168 11.41 -7.88 -13.94
N PRO A 169 10.24 -7.24 -14.15
CA PRO A 169 8.95 -7.75 -13.69
C PRO A 169 8.37 -8.87 -14.57
N ILE A 170 8.88 -9.09 -15.79
CA ILE A 170 8.26 -10.04 -16.74
C ILE A 170 8.29 -11.48 -16.21
N HIS A 171 9.20 -11.81 -15.30
CA HIS A 171 9.33 -13.15 -14.73
C HIS A 171 8.50 -13.42 -13.47
N GLN A 172 7.75 -12.43 -12.93
CA GLN A 172 6.99 -12.62 -11.68
C GLN A 172 5.47 -12.78 -11.88
N MET A 173 5.02 -13.16 -13.08
CA MET A 173 3.64 -13.63 -13.22
C MET A 173 3.46 -14.88 -12.36
N PRO A 174 2.47 -14.93 -11.45
CA PRO A 174 2.02 -16.20 -10.90
C PRO A 174 1.66 -17.07 -12.12
N GLY A 175 2.37 -18.18 -12.32
CA GLY A 175 2.00 -19.14 -13.35
C GLY A 175 0.55 -19.60 -13.17
N LEU A 176 0.00 -20.28 -14.17
CA LEU A 176 -1.29 -20.96 -14.02
C LEU A 176 -1.24 -21.79 -12.73
N ASN A 177 -2.18 -21.53 -11.80
CA ASN A 177 -2.40 -22.39 -10.65
C ASN A 177 -2.77 -23.79 -11.20
N THR A 178 -1.80 -24.71 -11.23
CA THR A 178 -2.07 -26.16 -11.36
C THR A 178 -2.59 -26.71 -10.05
#